data_AF-C7N6N3-F1
#
_entry.id   AF-C7N6N3-F1
#
_cell.length_a   1.000
_cell.length_b   1.000
_cell.length_c   1.000
_cell.angle_alpha   90.00
_cell.angle_beta   90.00
_cell.angle_gamma   90.00
#
_symmetry.space_group_name_H-M   'P 1'
#
loop_
_entity.id
_entity.type
_entity.pdbx_description
1 polymer ?
#
loop_
_entity_poly.entity_id
_entity_poly.type
_entity_poly.pdbx_seq_one_letter_code
_entity_poly.pdbx_strand_id
1 'polypeptide(L)'
;MAAALKLAAERPALEVDVAGDVYRVPLTFNRRELAELAAAEDDAEAMFAFFGRYLPCVDDLGDDALAALTQAWMAAREGIGAPSMGEPAASPTA
;
A
#
# COMPACT_ATOMS: atom_id res chain seq x y z
N MET A 1 -25.46 -19.26 -16.15
CA MET A 1 -25.37 -17.82 -16.48
C MET A 1 -24.35 -17.22 -15.54
N ALA A 2 -23.13 -16.93 -16.01
CA ALA A 2 -22.07 -16.41 -15.16
C ALA A 2 -22.30 -14.91 -14.93
N ALA A 3 -22.35 -14.46 -13.68
CA ALA A 3 -22.45 -13.05 -13.36
C ALA A 3 -21.13 -12.37 -13.75
N ALA A 4 -21.18 -11.42 -14.68
CA ALA A 4 -20.04 -10.55 -14.96
C ALA A 4 -19.95 -9.51 -13.84
N LEU A 5 -19.06 -9.75 -12.90
CA LEU A 5 -18.74 -8.81 -11.82
C LEU A 5 -18.02 -7.59 -12.44
N LYS A 6 -18.75 -6.49 -12.68
CA LYS A 6 -18.14 -5.21 -13.06
C LYS A 6 -17.93 -4.38 -11.79
N LEU A 7 -16.70 -4.37 -11.29
CA LEU A 7 -16.23 -3.42 -10.29
C LEU A 7 -15.66 -2.19 -11.02
N ALA A 8 -16.28 -1.03 -10.80
CA ALA A 8 -15.82 0.26 -11.32
C ALA A 8 -15.54 1.24 -10.17
N ALA A 9 -14.79 0.78 -9.17
CA ALA A 9 -14.23 1.63 -8.14
C ALA A 9 -12.71 1.52 -8.25
N GLU A 10 -12.04 2.60 -8.66
CA GLU A 10 -10.58 2.66 -8.59
C GLU A 10 -10.17 2.59 -7.13
N ARG A 11 -9.19 1.73 -6.85
CA ARG A 11 -8.62 1.59 -5.52
C ARG A 11 -7.94 2.90 -5.12
N PRO A 12 -8.21 3.46 -3.92
CA PRO A 12 -7.51 4.65 -3.46
C PRO A 12 -6.00 4.39 -3.42
N ALA A 13 -5.22 5.36 -3.89
CA ALA A 13 -3.78 5.24 -4.06
C ALA A 13 -3.07 6.56 -3.69
N LEU A 14 -1.85 6.44 -3.20
CA LEU A 14 -0.89 7.53 -3.09
C LEU A 14 -0.20 7.69 -4.45
N GLU A 15 -0.19 8.91 -4.98
CA GLU A 15 0.60 9.26 -6.16
C GLU A 15 2.03 9.60 -5.73
N VAL A 16 2.99 8.93 -6.35
CA VAL A 16 4.43 9.10 -6.07
C VAL A 16 5.08 9.56 -7.37
N ASP A 17 5.56 10.80 -7.40
CA ASP A 17 6.36 11.32 -8.51
C ASP A 17 7.83 10.94 -8.28
N VAL A 18 8.39 10.16 -9.20
CA VAL A 18 9.81 9.84 -9.24
C VAL A 18 10.36 10.27 -10.58
N ALA A 19 11.22 11.29 -10.57
CA ALA A 19 11.87 11.83 -11.76
C ALA A 19 10.90 12.24 -12.89
N GLY A 20 9.67 12.64 -12.57
CA GLY A 20 8.64 13.04 -13.53
C GLY A 20 7.72 11.91 -13.98
N ASP A 21 7.96 10.67 -13.53
CA ASP A 21 7.03 9.55 -13.69
C ASP A 21 6.14 9.42 -12.46
N VAL A 22 4.82 9.33 -12.68
CA VAL A 22 3.84 9.19 -11.60
C VAL A 22 3.44 7.73 -11.42
N TYR A 23 3.74 7.20 -10.25
CA TYR A 23 3.37 5.85 -9.83
C TYR A 23 2.23 5.89 -8.82
N ARG A 24 1.40 4.85 -8.80
CA ARG A 24 0.23 4.76 -7.91
C ARG A 24 0.38 3.60 -6.93
N VAL A 25 0.68 3.93 -5.68
CA VAL A 25 0.82 2.97 -4.59
C VAL A 25 -0.52 2.82 -3.87
N PRO A 26 -1.15 1.63 -3.83
CA PRO A 26 -2.48 1.49 -3.24
C PRO A 26 -2.50 1.74 -1.72
N LEU A 27 -3.56 2.40 -1.23
CA LEU A 27 -3.74 2.70 0.20
C LEU A 27 -4.47 1.57 0.95
N THR A 28 -5.42 0.91 0.32
CA THR A 28 -6.17 -0.19 0.94
C THR A 28 -5.64 -1.51 0.44
N PHE A 29 -5.36 -2.50 1.28
CA PHE A 29 -4.88 -3.84 0.86
C PHE A 29 -5.91 -4.93 1.16
N ASN A 30 -5.94 -5.98 0.34
CA ASN A 30 -6.71 -7.18 0.66
C ASN A 30 -6.04 -7.95 1.82
N ARG A 31 -6.74 -8.91 2.43
CA ARG A 31 -6.23 -9.67 3.59
C ARG A 31 -4.88 -10.36 3.33
N ARG A 32 -4.65 -10.86 2.11
CA ARG A 32 -3.40 -11.52 1.76
C ARG A 32 -2.27 -10.50 1.64
N GLU A 33 -2.50 -9.39 0.94
CA GLU A 33 -1.53 -8.30 0.82
C GLU A 33 -1.19 -7.72 2.21
N LEU A 34 -2.17 -7.58 3.11
CA LEU A 34 -1.93 -7.15 4.50
C LEU A 34 -1.08 -8.15 5.28
N ALA A 35 -1.28 -9.45 5.09
CA ALA A 35 -0.47 -10.47 5.76
C ALA A 35 0.97 -10.49 5.24
N GLU A 36 1.17 -10.31 3.93
CA GLU A 36 2.50 -10.15 3.32
C GLU A 36 3.20 -8.89 3.84
N LEU A 37 2.46 -7.79 3.98
CA LEU A 37 2.98 -6.54 4.50
C LEU A 37 3.34 -6.63 5.99
N ALA A 38 2.48 -7.25 6.82
CA ALA A 38 2.78 -7.45 8.23
C ALA A 38 4.00 -8.35 8.45
N ALA A 39 4.24 -9.32 7.56
CA ALA A 39 5.45 -10.13 7.59
C ALA A 39 6.71 -9.36 7.15
N ALA A 40 6.54 -8.25 6.41
CA ALA A 40 7.62 -7.40 5.92
C ALA A 40 7.95 -6.22 6.86
N GLU A 41 7.11 -5.91 7.86
CA GLU A 41 7.23 -4.69 8.66
C GLU A 41 8.61 -4.48 9.31
N ASP A 42 9.24 -5.56 9.76
CA ASP A 42 10.57 -5.54 10.40
C ASP A 42 11.74 -5.81 9.41
N ASP A 43 11.46 -5.98 8.12
CA ASP A 43 12.44 -6.32 7.08
C ASP A 43 12.38 -5.31 5.94
N ALA A 44 13.39 -4.44 5.88
CA ALA A 44 13.50 -3.40 4.86
C ALA A 44 13.53 -3.98 3.44
N GLU A 45 14.22 -5.11 3.21
CA GLU A 45 14.30 -5.74 1.89
C GLU A 45 12.93 -6.31 1.47
N ALA A 46 12.19 -6.88 2.43
CA ALA A 46 10.83 -7.33 2.20
C ALA A 46 9.87 -6.15 1.92
N MET A 47 10.07 -5.00 2.57
CA MET A 47 9.32 -3.76 2.30
C MET A 47 9.63 -3.18 0.91
N PHE A 48 10.90 -3.17 0.50
CA PHE A 48 11.31 -2.83 -0.87
C PHE A 48 10.62 -3.75 -1.88
N ALA A 49 10.69 -5.06 -1.68
CA ALA A 49 10.05 -6.03 -2.58
C ALA A 49 8.52 -5.87 -2.63
N PHE A 50 7.88 -5.48 -1.53
CA PHE A 50 6.45 -5.23 -1.48
C PHE A 50 6.07 -3.96 -2.27
N PHE A 51 6.72 -2.84 -2.02
CA PHE A 51 6.46 -1.58 -2.74
C PHE A 51 6.91 -1.62 -4.20
N GLY A 52 7.93 -2.41 -4.53
CA GLY A 52 8.44 -2.62 -5.89
C GLY A 52 7.40 -3.14 -6.88
N ARG A 53 6.32 -3.77 -6.39
CA ARG A 53 5.18 -4.18 -7.21
C ARG A 53 4.41 -3.01 -7.81
N TYR A 54 4.47 -1.84 -7.17
CA TYR A 54 3.74 -0.63 -7.55
C TYR A 54 4.67 0.51 -7.96
N LEU A 55 5.93 0.44 -7.51
CA LEU A 55 6.98 1.41 -7.77
C LEU A 55 8.21 0.66 -8.33
N PRO A 56 8.27 0.37 -9.63
CA PRO A 56 9.34 -0.45 -10.22
C PRO A 56 10.74 0.17 -10.09
N CYS A 57 10.84 1.45 -9.75
CA CYS A 57 12.09 2.16 -9.43
C CYS A 57 12.40 2.21 -7.93
N VAL A 58 11.70 1.44 -7.08
CA VAL A 58 11.89 1.52 -5.62
C VAL A 58 13.32 1.23 -5.19
N ASP A 59 14.01 0.32 -5.90
CA ASP A 59 15.40 -0.05 -5.61
C ASP A 59 16.38 1.10 -5.88
N ASP A 60 16.02 2.03 -6.76
CA ASP A 60 16.83 3.21 -7.11
C ASP A 60 16.65 4.38 -6.13
N LEU A 61 15.63 4.33 -5.26
CA LEU A 61 15.30 5.41 -4.32
C LEU A 61 16.20 5.43 -3.09
N GLY A 62 16.72 4.28 -2.68
CA GLY A 62 17.50 4.10 -1.45
C GLY A 62 16.66 4.18 -0.16
N ASP A 63 17.30 3.84 0.95
CA ASP A 63 16.63 3.60 2.25
C ASP A 63 15.89 4.82 2.79
N ASP A 64 16.48 6.01 2.69
CA ASP A 64 15.88 7.25 3.22
C ASP A 64 14.59 7.63 2.48
N ALA A 65 14.58 7.46 1.16
CA ALA A 65 13.40 7.72 0.34
C ALA A 65 12.32 6.66 0.54
N LEU A 66 12.70 5.39 0.75
CA LEU A 66 11.75 4.35 1.13
C LEU A 66 11.10 4.64 2.49
N ALA A 67 11.88 5.09 3.48
CA ALA A 67 11.36 5.46 4.79
C ALA A 67 10.36 6.61 4.67
N ALA A 68 10.68 7.64 3.88
CA ALA A 68 9.78 8.76 3.61
C ALA A 68 8.50 8.31 2.88
N LEU A 69 8.62 7.45 1.86
CA LEU A 69 7.48 6.86 1.15
C LEU A 69 6.57 6.08 2.11
N THR A 70 7.15 5.24 2.95
CA THR A 70 6.41 4.40 3.90
C THR A 70 5.65 5.27 4.91
N GLN A 71 6.27 6.32 5.44
CA GLN A 71 5.61 7.28 6.34
C GLN A 71 4.47 8.03 5.65
N ALA A 72 4.71 8.58 4.45
CA ALA A 72 3.68 9.30 3.69
C ALA A 72 2.50 8.38 3.36
N TRP A 73 2.78 7.13 3.01
CA TRP A 73 1.78 6.12 2.72
C TRP A 73 0.96 5.72 3.96
N MET A 74 1.60 5.54 5.12
CA MET A 74 0.88 5.29 6.38
C MET A 74 -0.02 6.46 6.78
N ALA A 75 0.46 7.70 6.66
CA ALA A 75 -0.35 8.90 6.95
C ALA A 75 -1.56 9.02 6.01
N ALA A 76 -1.38 8.72 4.72
CA ALA A 76 -2.47 8.70 3.75
C ALA A 76 -3.52 7.61 4.07
N ARG A 77 -3.10 6.47 4.62
CA ARG A 77 -4.00 5.40 5.08
C ARG A 77 -4.83 5.80 6.28
N GLU A 78 -4.20 6.45 7.26
CA GLU A 78 -4.89 6.99 8.44
C GLU A 78 -5.96 7.99 8.02
N GLY A 79 -5.65 8.88 7.07
CA GLY A 79 -6.59 9.88 6.54
C GLY A 79 -7.84 9.31 5.87
N ILE A 80 -7.81 8.07 5.39
CA ILE A 80 -8.97 7.37 4.81
C ILE A 80 -9.62 6.36 5.78
N GLY A 81 -9.17 6.32 7.03
CA GLY A 81 -9.67 5.37 8.04
C GLY A 81 -9.32 3.91 7.76
N ALA A 82 -8.27 3.64 6.98
CA ALA A 82 -7.80 2.27 6.79
C ALA A 82 -7.14 1.77 8.10
N PRO A 83 -7.39 0.51 8.52
CA PRO A 83 -6.81 -0.02 9.76
C PRO A 83 -5.28 0.03 9.71
N SER A 84 -4.65 0.28 10.86
CA SER A 84 -3.19 0.20 11.02
C SER A 84 -2.68 -1.21 10.67
N MET A 85 -1.38 -1.35 10.36
CA MET A 85 -0.72 -2.63 10.03
C MET A 85 -0.77 -3.60 11.22
N GLY A 86 -1.92 -4.22 11.47
CA GLY A 86 -2.09 -5.18 12.57
C GLY A 86 -3.38 -5.03 13.36
N GLU A 87 -4.13 -3.93 13.20
CA GLU A 87 -5.44 -3.84 13.84
C GLU A 87 -6.49 -4.58 13.00
N PRO A 88 -7.28 -5.49 13.60
CA PRO A 88 -8.44 -6.03 12.92
C PRO A 88 -9.32 -4.85 12.51
N ALA A 89 -9.67 -4.77 11.23
CA ALA A 89 -10.66 -3.82 10.74
C ALA A 89 -11.84 -3.87 11.71
N ALA A 90 -12.12 -2.75 12.39
CA ALA A 90 -13.19 -2.69 13.38
C ALA A 90 -14.44 -3.29 12.75
N SER A 91 -14.88 -4.43 13.28
CA SER A 91 -16.15 -5.03 12.86
C SER A 91 -17.21 -3.95 13.05
N PRO A 92 -18.02 -3.65 12.03
CA PRO A 92 -19.09 -2.67 12.19
C PRO A 92 -20.00 -3.17 13.31
N THR A 93 -20.04 -2.43 14.41
CA THR A 93 -20.97 -2.69 15.51
C THR A 93 -22.37 -2.45 14.95
N ALA A 94 -23.17 -3.53 14.91
CA ALA A 94 -24.58 -3.51 14.54
C ALA A 94 -25.42 -2.67 15.51
#